data_AF-A0A6I7PX82-F1
#
_entry.id   AF-A0A6I7PX82-F1
#
_cell.length_a   1.000
_cell.length_b   1.000
_cell.length_c   1.000
_cell.angle_alpha   90.00
_cell.angle_beta   90.00
_cell.angle_gamma   90.00
#
_symmetry.space_group_name_H-M   'P 1'
#
loop_
_entity.id
_entity.type
_entity.pdbx_description
1 polymer ?
#
loop_
_entity_poly.entity_id
_entity_poly.type
_entity_poly.pdbx_seq_one_letter_code
_entity_poly.pdbx_strand_id
1 'polypeptide(L)'
;MRLILIAIAMLWAVGGVLAFAMTSKKTLDARLTATYLVVWPALLVLVYINQPVPLWISVPVMFGFIPWFLAGPHLTGILKDPTRSRPGELIGVPLGYWKWGSIGALLLGILFDGLVRP
;
A
#
# COMPACT_ATOMS: atom_id res chain seq x y z
N MET A 1 11.25 17.23 -15.72
CA MET A 1 11.09 16.15 -14.72
C MET A 1 10.84 16.64 -13.29
N ARG A 2 11.68 17.51 -12.69
CA ARG A 2 11.59 17.89 -11.27
C ARG A 2 10.22 18.43 -10.82
N LEU A 3 9.63 19.36 -11.58
CA LEU A 3 8.31 19.94 -11.26
C LEU A 3 7.16 18.91 -11.31
N ILE A 4 7.24 17.95 -12.23
CA ILE A 4 6.24 16.88 -12.37
C ILE A 4 6.26 15.98 -11.14
N LEU A 5 7.46 15.57 -10.69
CA LEU A 5 7.61 14.74 -9.49
C LEU A 5 7.13 15.47 -8.23
N ILE A 6 7.43 16.77 -8.11
CA ILE A 6 6.94 17.60 -7.00
C ILE A 6 5.41 17.68 -7.04
N ALA A 7 4.80 17.90 -8.21
CA ALA A 7 3.35 17.95 -8.35
C ALA A 7 2.69 16.62 -7.96
N ILE A 8 3.25 15.47 -8.38
CA ILE A 8 2.76 14.15 -8.00
C ILE A 8 2.86 13.94 -6.49
N ALA A 9 4.00 14.30 -5.88
CA ALA A 9 4.19 14.19 -4.42
C ALA A 9 3.22 15.08 -3.64
N MET A 10 2.98 16.31 -4.10
CA MET A 10 2.00 17.22 -3.48
C MET A 10 0.57 16.69 -3.63
N LEU A 11 0.18 16.22 -4.81
CA LEU A 11 -1.14 15.61 -5.04
C LEU A 11 -1.36 14.40 -4.14
N TRP A 12 -0.32 13.60 -3.95
CA TRP A 12 -0.35 12.48 -3.04
C TRP A 12 -0.49 12.90 -1.57
N ALA A 13 0.29 13.89 -1.11
CA ALA A 13 0.20 14.40 0.25
C ALA A 13 -1.18 14.99 0.55
N VAL A 14 -1.72 15.77 -0.39
CA VAL A 14 -3.09 16.31 -0.31
C VAL A 14 -4.11 15.18 -0.28
N GLY A 15 -3.97 14.18 -1.16
CA GLY A 15 -4.84 13.00 -1.19
C GLY A 15 -4.82 12.23 0.14
N GLY A 16 -3.65 12.08 0.77
CA GLY A 16 -3.50 11.45 2.07
C GLY A 16 -4.20 12.21 3.21
N VAL A 17 -4.01 13.54 3.26
CA VAL A 17 -4.68 14.39 4.25
C VAL A 17 -6.20 14.36 4.06
N LEU A 18 -6.68 14.45 2.82
CA LEU A 18 -8.10 14.35 2.50
C LEU A 18 -8.67 12.98 2.88
N ALA A 19 -7.99 11.89 2.53
CA ALA A 19 -8.40 10.54 2.87
C ALA A 19 -8.51 10.35 4.39
N PHE A 20 -7.55 10.88 5.16
CA PHE A 20 -7.59 10.84 6.62
C PHE A 20 -8.74 11.67 7.19
N ALA A 21 -8.93 12.91 6.72
CA ALA A 21 -10.01 13.79 7.16
C ALA A 21 -11.40 13.15 6.90
N MET A 22 -11.61 12.60 5.70
CA MET A 22 -12.86 11.98 5.27
C MET A 22 -13.17 10.67 6.02
N THR A 23 -12.17 9.99 6.57
CA THR A 23 -12.32 8.67 7.22
C THR A 23 -12.22 8.69 8.73
N SER A 24 -11.85 9.83 9.34
CA SER A 24 -11.68 9.99 10.79
C SER A 24 -12.85 9.49 11.64
N LYS A 25 -14.09 9.65 11.16
CA LYS A 25 -15.34 9.21 11.82
C LYS A 25 -16.03 8.04 11.09
N LYS A 26 -15.31 7.32 10.23
CA LYS A 26 -15.84 6.22 9.40
C LYS A 26 -15.41 4.85 9.91
N THR A 27 -15.84 3.80 9.21
CA THR A 27 -15.52 2.41 9.53
C THR A 27 -14.00 2.17 9.63
N LEU A 28 -13.60 1.11 10.34
CA LEU A 28 -12.20 0.73 10.47
C LEU A 28 -11.54 0.49 9.09
N ASP A 29 -12.23 -0.20 8.20
CA ASP A 29 -11.76 -0.47 6.83
C ASP A 29 -11.47 0.82 6.04
N ALA A 30 -12.32 1.85 6.19
CA ALA A 30 -12.08 3.16 5.58
C ALA A 30 -10.81 3.81 6.10
N ARG A 31 -10.57 3.76 7.41
CA ARG A 31 -9.36 4.29 8.03
C ARG A 31 -8.12 3.51 7.61
N LEU A 32 -8.20 2.17 7.55
CA LEU A 32 -7.09 1.32 7.12
C LEU A 32 -6.75 1.55 5.64
N THR A 33 -7.75 1.70 4.79
CA THR A 33 -7.57 2.01 3.37
C THR A 33 -6.94 3.39 3.15
N ALA A 34 -7.43 4.41 3.85
CA ALA A 34 -6.82 5.74 3.83
C ALA A 34 -5.39 5.73 4.35
N THR A 35 -5.13 5.01 5.44
CA THR A 35 -3.78 4.85 6.01
C THR A 35 -2.86 4.17 5.00
N TYR A 36 -3.32 3.12 4.33
CA TYR A 36 -2.52 2.38 3.37
C TYR A 36 -2.14 3.20 2.13
N LEU A 37 -3.05 4.07 1.65
CA LEU A 37 -2.76 5.02 0.57
C LEU A 37 -1.58 5.96 0.89
N VAL A 38 -1.32 6.21 2.17
CA VAL A 38 -0.23 7.07 2.67
C VAL A 38 0.99 6.26 3.12
N VAL A 39 0.80 5.15 3.81
CA VAL A 39 1.92 4.38 4.36
C VAL A 39 2.71 3.69 3.25
N TRP A 40 2.05 3.15 2.22
CA TRP A 40 2.76 2.40 1.18
C TRP A 40 3.73 3.28 0.35
N PRO A 41 3.36 4.47 -0.15
CA PRO A 41 4.31 5.33 -0.85
C PRO A 41 5.41 5.87 0.06
N ALA A 42 5.12 6.15 1.33
CA ALA A 42 6.15 6.50 2.30
C ALA A 42 7.16 5.35 2.49
N LEU A 43 6.67 4.12 2.58
CA LEU A 43 7.51 2.92 2.65
C LEU A 43 8.35 2.76 1.37
N LEU A 44 7.79 3.03 0.19
CA LEU A 44 8.53 3.01 -1.08
C LEU A 44 9.66 4.04 -1.08
N VAL A 45 9.41 5.26 -0.61
CA VAL A 45 10.44 6.30 -0.45
C VAL A 45 11.52 5.85 0.54
N LEU A 46 11.13 5.26 1.67
CA LEU A 46 12.09 4.70 2.64
C LEU A 46 12.97 3.61 2.03
N VAL A 47 12.40 2.70 1.25
CA VAL A 47 13.18 1.66 0.52
C VAL A 47 14.11 2.28 -0.51
N TYR A 48 13.66 3.33 -1.20
CA TYR A 48 14.47 4.01 -2.21
C TYR A 48 15.68 4.75 -1.62
N ILE A 49 15.51 5.44 -0.49
CA ILE A 49 16.62 6.19 0.13
C ILE A 49 17.63 5.31 0.88
N ASN A 50 17.23 4.09 1.26
CA ASN A 50 18.08 3.15 2.02
C ASN A 50 18.75 2.09 1.12
N GLN A 51 18.86 2.31 -0.18
CA GLN A 51 19.54 1.37 -1.08
C GLN A 51 21.04 1.23 -0.73
N PRO A 52 21.61 0.01 -0.76
CA PRO A 52 20.98 -1.26 -1.16
C PRO A 52 20.12 -1.88 -0.05
N VAL A 53 18.88 -2.26 -0.38
CA VAL A 53 17.95 -2.93 0.53
C VAL A 53 17.84 -4.42 0.16
N PRO A 54 17.90 -5.36 1.12
CA PRO A 54 17.71 -6.79 0.85
C PRO A 54 16.44 -7.10 0.05
N LEU A 55 16.49 -8.07 -0.87
CA LEU A 55 15.35 -8.38 -1.73
C LEU A 55 14.16 -8.95 -0.96
N TRP A 56 14.40 -9.62 0.17
CA TRP A 56 13.34 -10.06 1.08
C TRP A 56 12.55 -8.89 1.72
N ILE A 57 13.07 -7.66 1.68
CA ILE A 57 12.33 -6.44 2.06
C ILE A 57 11.74 -5.78 0.80
N SER A 58 12.56 -5.58 -0.23
CA SER A 58 12.16 -4.85 -1.44
C SER A 58 11.02 -5.54 -2.20
N VAL A 59 11.04 -6.87 -2.31
CA VAL A 59 10.03 -7.64 -3.05
C VAL A 59 8.64 -7.53 -2.41
N PRO A 60 8.43 -7.79 -1.10
CA PRO A 60 7.14 -7.54 -0.45
C PRO A 60 6.63 -6.12 -0.60
N VAL A 61 7.50 -5.12 -0.53
CA VAL A 61 7.12 -3.70 -0.69
C VAL A 61 6.59 -3.47 -2.11
N MET A 62 7.25 -4.00 -3.14
CA MET A 62 6.80 -3.91 -4.53
C MET A 62 5.44 -4.58 -4.75
N PHE A 63 5.20 -5.74 -4.14
CA PHE A 63 3.89 -6.42 -4.21
C PHE A 63 2.74 -5.59 -3.59
N GLY A 64 3.04 -4.76 -2.60
CA GLY A 64 2.08 -3.81 -2.03
C GLY A 64 1.56 -2.76 -3.03
N PHE A 65 2.17 -2.60 -4.20
CA PHE A 65 1.67 -1.67 -5.21
C PHE A 65 0.27 -2.04 -5.70
N ILE A 66 -0.02 -3.32 -5.89
CA ILE A 66 -1.31 -3.76 -6.47
C ILE A 66 -2.47 -3.39 -5.53
N PRO A 67 -2.45 -3.77 -4.24
CA PRO A 67 -3.48 -3.32 -3.30
C PRO A 67 -3.52 -1.80 -3.18
N TRP A 68 -2.37 -1.11 -3.29
CA TRP A 68 -2.34 0.35 -3.14
C TRP A 68 -3.05 1.04 -4.30
N PHE A 69 -2.83 0.54 -5.52
CA PHE A 69 -3.53 1.00 -6.72
C PHE A 69 -5.05 0.81 -6.61
N LEU A 70 -5.49 -0.30 -6.01
CA LEU A 70 -6.91 -0.62 -5.80
C LEU A 70 -7.54 0.07 -4.58
N ALA A 71 -6.74 0.61 -3.67
CA ALA A 71 -7.21 1.24 -2.43
C ALA A 71 -8.06 2.49 -2.68
N GLY A 72 -7.77 3.29 -3.72
CA GLY A 72 -8.54 4.48 -4.07
C GLY A 72 -10.00 4.18 -4.46
N PRO A 73 -10.22 3.29 -5.45
CA PRO A 73 -11.56 2.81 -5.81
C PRO A 73 -12.31 2.16 -4.64
N HIS A 74 -11.63 1.33 -3.84
CA HIS A 74 -12.21 0.71 -2.64
C HIS A 74 -12.68 1.77 -1.64
N LEU A 75 -11.82 2.74 -1.32
CA LEU A 75 -12.12 3.86 -0.43
C LEU A 75 -13.34 4.66 -0.90
N THR A 76 -13.39 4.96 -2.19
CA THR A 76 -14.52 5.68 -2.79
C THR A 76 -15.82 4.86 -2.66
N GLY A 77 -15.73 3.54 -2.83
CA GLY A 77 -16.85 2.62 -2.66
C GLY A 77 -17.43 2.64 -1.25
N ILE A 78 -16.59 2.45 -0.23
CA ILE A 78 -17.01 2.41 1.18
C ILE A 78 -17.43 3.78 1.73
N LEU A 79 -16.91 4.87 1.17
CA LEU A 79 -17.36 6.22 1.52
C LEU A 79 -18.77 6.52 1.00
N LYS A 80 -19.13 5.99 -0.18
CA LYS A 80 -20.47 6.11 -0.75
C LYS A 80 -21.48 5.15 -0.10
N ASP A 81 -21.05 3.92 0.16
CA ASP A 81 -21.87 2.86 0.72
C ASP A 81 -21.08 2.05 1.76
N PRO A 82 -21.27 2.32 3.07
CA PRO A 82 -20.55 1.63 4.15
C PRO A 82 -20.78 0.12 4.19
N THR A 83 -21.86 -0.40 3.60
CA THR A 83 -22.17 -1.84 3.57
C THR A 83 -21.23 -2.63 2.66
N ARG A 84 -20.45 -1.94 1.81
CA ARG A 84 -19.42 -2.55 0.98
C ARG A 84 -18.20 -3.03 1.75
N SER A 85 -18.04 -2.62 3.01
CA SER A 85 -16.99 -3.16 3.87
C SER A 85 -17.36 -4.58 4.30
N ARG A 86 -16.49 -5.55 4.03
CA ARG A 86 -16.74 -6.97 4.28
C ARG A 86 -15.85 -7.53 5.39
N PRO A 87 -16.41 -8.34 6.30
CA PRO A 87 -15.60 -9.09 7.26
C PRO A 87 -14.63 -10.04 6.51
N GLY A 88 -13.39 -10.13 6.99
CA GLY A 88 -12.39 -11.01 6.39
C GLY A 88 -11.67 -10.43 5.17
N GLU A 89 -11.98 -9.19 4.79
CA GLU A 89 -11.24 -8.41 3.81
C GLU A 89 -10.47 -7.27 4.49
N LEU A 90 -9.35 -6.88 3.90
CA LEU A 90 -8.55 -5.72 4.28
C LEU A 90 -8.32 -4.92 3.00
N ILE A 91 -8.82 -3.68 2.94
CA ILE A 91 -8.63 -2.80 1.79
C ILE A 91 -9.22 -3.43 0.50
N GLY A 92 -10.36 -4.10 0.64
CA GLY A 92 -11.05 -4.78 -0.47
C GLY A 92 -10.35 -6.05 -0.98
N VAL A 93 -9.30 -6.51 -0.29
CA VAL A 93 -8.56 -7.73 -0.62
C VAL A 93 -8.77 -8.75 0.50
N PRO A 94 -9.15 -10.01 0.21
CA PRO A 94 -9.35 -11.01 1.24
C PRO A 94 -8.07 -11.26 2.06
N LEU A 95 -8.23 -11.44 3.38
CA LEU A 95 -7.09 -11.66 4.30
C LEU A 95 -6.23 -12.87 3.91
N GLY A 96 -6.81 -13.88 3.27
CA GLY A 96 -6.06 -15.02 2.73
C GLY A 96 -5.01 -14.59 1.70
N TYR A 97 -5.35 -13.68 0.79
CA TYR A 97 -4.41 -13.14 -0.20
C TYR A 97 -3.31 -12.29 0.45
N TRP A 98 -3.66 -11.51 1.48
CA TRP A 98 -2.64 -10.79 2.27
C TRP A 98 -1.65 -11.75 2.91
N LYS A 99 -2.12 -12.79 3.61
CA LYS A 99 -1.25 -13.76 4.29
C LYS A 99 -0.36 -14.51 3.30
N TRP A 100 -0.96 -15.17 2.32
CA TRP A 100 -0.21 -16.02 1.38
C TRP A 100 0.61 -15.20 0.40
N GLY A 101 0.13 -14.03 -0.03
CA GLY A 101 0.87 -13.10 -0.87
C GLY A 101 2.09 -12.54 -0.17
N SER A 102 1.99 -12.13 1.10
CA SER A 102 3.14 -11.65 1.88
C SER A 102 4.16 -12.76 2.13
N ILE A 103 3.72 -13.98 2.47
CA ILE A 103 4.63 -15.13 2.64
C ILE A 103 5.34 -15.44 1.32
N GLY A 104 4.59 -15.51 0.22
CA GLY A 104 5.15 -15.78 -1.11
C GLY A 104 6.16 -14.72 -1.54
N ALA A 105 5.85 -13.44 -1.33
CA ALA A 105 6.75 -12.33 -1.65
C ALA A 105 8.04 -12.36 -0.80
N LEU A 106 7.93 -12.70 0.49
CA LEU A 106 9.08 -12.83 1.38
C LEU A 106 9.98 -13.98 0.94
N LEU A 107 9.41 -15.17 0.71
CA LEU A 107 10.15 -16.34 0.25
C LEU A 107 10.81 -16.09 -1.11
N LEU A 108 10.12 -15.43 -2.03
CA LEU A 108 10.67 -15.05 -3.32
C LEU A 108 11.84 -14.09 -3.18
N GLY A 109 11.73 -13.10 -2.29
CA GLY A 109 12.83 -12.18 -1.99
C GLY A 109 14.03 -12.88 -1.34
N ILE A 110 13.81 -13.83 -0.43
CA ILE A 110 14.89 -14.66 0.16
C ILE A 110 15.57 -15.50 -0.92
N LEU A 111 14.78 -16.13 -1.80
CA LEU A 111 15.30 -16.94 -2.91
C LEU A 111 16.17 -16.09 -3.83
N PHE A 112 15.71 -14.90 -4.23
CA PHE A 112 16.51 -14.01 -5.06
C PHE A 112 17.76 -13.48 -4.35
N ASP A 113 17.68 -13.17 -3.06
CA ASP A 113 18.87 -12.80 -2.28
C ASP A 113 19.92 -13.93 -2.30
N GLY A 114 19.49 -15.20 -2.26
CA GLY A 114 20.40 -16.35 -2.34
C GLY A 114 20.96 -16.63 -3.74
N LEU A 115 20.18 -16.34 -4.79
CA LEU A 115 20.55 -16.65 -6.19
C LEU A 115 21.30 -15.51 -6.91
N VAL A 116 21.05 -14.26 -6.53
CA VAL A 116 21.53 -13.05 -7.24
C VAL A 116 22.67 -12.36 -6.48
N ARG A 117 23.00 -12.81 -5.27
CA ARG A 117 24.24 -12.36 -4.60
C ARG A 117 25.46 -12.95 -5.33
N PRO A 118 26.45 -12.10 -5.67
CA PRO A 118 27.72 -12.57 -6.25
C PRO A 118 28.52 -13.43 -5.26
#